data_AF-A0A519K8A7-F1
#
_entry.id   AF-A0A519K8A7-F1
#
_cell.length_a   1.000
_cell.length_b   1.000
_cell.length_c   1.000
_cell.angle_alpha   90.00
_cell.angle_beta   90.00
_cell.angle_gamma   90.00
#
_symmetry.space_group_name_H-M   'P 1'
#
loop_
_entity.id
_entity.type
_entity.pdbx_description
1 polymer ?
#
loop_
_entity_poly.entity_id
_entity_poly.type
_entity_poly.pdbx_seq_one_letter_code
_entity_poly.pdbx_strand_id
1 'polypeptide(L)'
;MKESISYPAFLPPEKYDLTNIRELMNKPLLIDVKGWLFTTTVKGTIDHILPYHNETTLIMAIVVRKQSGARKLYSLGQIKAFRKPN
;
A
#
# COMPACT_ATOMS: atom_id res chain seq x y z
N MET A 1 26.61 -4.59 4.50
CA MET A 1 25.88 -4.95 3.26
C MET A 1 24.71 -3.99 3.11
N LYS A 2 24.61 -3.24 2.01
CA LYS A 2 23.38 -2.49 1.72
C LYS A 2 22.36 -3.53 1.27
N GLU A 3 21.42 -3.88 2.14
CA GLU A 3 20.22 -4.61 1.73
C GLU A 3 19.50 -3.71 0.73
N SER A 4 19.73 -3.97 -0.56
CA SER A 4 18.90 -3.42 -1.62
C SER A 4 17.52 -4.01 -1.39
N ILE A 5 16.69 -3.29 -0.65
CA ILE A 5 15.28 -3.60 -0.49
C ILE A 5 14.72 -3.61 -1.91
N SER A 6 14.57 -4.81 -2.47
CA SER A 6 13.88 -4.99 -3.74
C SER A 6 12.45 -4.57 -3.45
N TYR A 7 12.00 -3.51 -4.12
CA TYR A 7 10.58 -3.23 -4.19
C TYR A 7 10.10 -4.01 -5.41
N PRO A 8 9.00 -4.76 -5.30
CA PRO A 8 8.42 -5.41 -6.46
C PRO A 8 8.20 -4.37 -7.57
N ALA A 9 8.32 -4.80 -8.83
CA ALA A 9 7.96 -3.96 -9.95
C ALA A 9 6.54 -3.42 -9.69
N PHE A 10 6.37 -2.09 -9.70
CA PHE A 10 5.11 -1.49 -9.31
C PHE A 10 4.01 -1.89 -10.31
N LEU A 11 3.20 -2.87 -9.92
CA LEU A 11 2.01 -3.25 -10.65
C LEU A 11 0.88 -2.25 -10.34
N PRO A 12 -0.19 -2.21 -11.15
CA PRO A 12 -1.45 -1.59 -10.74
C PRO A 12 -2.01 -2.27 -9.48
N PRO A 13 -2.63 -1.55 -8.54
CA PRO A 13 -3.18 -2.08 -7.28
C PRO A 13 -4.08 -3.31 -7.43
N GLU A 14 -4.87 -3.36 -8.50
CA GLU A 14 -5.72 -4.50 -8.87
C GLU A 14 -4.96 -5.79 -9.21
N LYS A 15 -3.65 -5.72 -9.46
CA LYS A 15 -2.77 -6.88 -9.73
C LYS A 15 -1.99 -7.33 -8.50
N TYR A 16 -2.08 -6.65 -7.36
CA TYR A 16 -1.46 -7.15 -6.15
C TYR A 16 -2.40 -8.13 -5.45
N ASP A 17 -1.83 -9.26 -5.06
CA ASP A 17 -2.41 -10.17 -4.10
C ASP A 17 -1.79 -9.92 -2.71
N LEU A 18 -2.27 -10.69 -1.72
CA LEU A 18 -1.77 -10.67 -0.36
C LEU A 18 -0.24 -10.90 -0.26
N THR A 19 0.32 -11.74 -1.14
CA THR A 19 1.75 -12.07 -1.17
C THR A 19 2.57 -10.83 -1.54
N ASN A 20 2.18 -10.12 -2.59
CA ASN A 20 2.93 -8.98 -3.10
C ASN A 20 2.79 -7.73 -2.21
N ILE A 21 1.62 -7.47 -1.61
CA ILE A 21 1.50 -6.35 -0.65
C ILE A 21 2.24 -6.64 0.66
N ARG A 22 2.34 -7.90 1.09
CA ARG A 22 3.15 -8.26 2.27
C ARG A 22 4.61 -7.84 2.10
N GLU A 23 5.16 -7.91 0.89
CA GLU A 23 6.52 -7.42 0.62
C GLU A 23 6.65 -5.91 0.78
N LEU A 24 5.55 -5.15 0.68
CA LEU A 24 5.53 -3.70 0.86
C LEU A 24 5.31 -3.28 2.33
N MET A 25 4.91 -4.21 3.21
CA MET A 25 4.67 -3.92 4.62
C MET A 25 5.93 -3.41 5.32
N ASN A 26 5.73 -2.49 6.26
CA ASN A 26 6.77 -1.85 7.06
C ASN A 26 7.88 -1.13 6.25
N LYS A 27 7.75 -1.03 4.92
CA LYS A 27 8.64 -0.25 4.06
C LYS A 27 8.08 1.16 3.86
N PRO A 28 8.94 2.20 3.83
CA PRO A 28 8.53 3.54 3.46
C PRO A 28 7.97 3.57 2.04
N LEU A 29 6.79 4.16 1.86
CA LEU A 29 6.07 4.22 0.57
C LEU A 29 5.45 5.60 0.35
N LEU A 30 5.31 5.93 -0.92
CA LEU A 30 4.36 6.92 -1.42
C LEU A 30 3.17 6.15 -1.99
N ILE A 31 1.95 6.51 -1.57
CA ILE A 31 0.72 5.81 -1.92
C ILE A 31 -0.21 6.82 -2.59
N ASP A 32 -0.49 6.64 -3.87
CA ASP A 32 -1.38 7.50 -4.62
C ASP A 32 -2.82 7.02 -4.44
N VAL A 33 -3.64 7.85 -3.80
CA VAL A 33 -5.03 7.53 -3.45
C VAL A 33 -5.98 8.39 -4.28
N LYS A 34 -6.91 7.75 -4.96
CA LYS A 34 -8.01 8.37 -5.71
C LYS A 34 -9.00 9.02 -4.74
N GLY A 35 -9.11 10.34 -4.80
CA GLY A 35 -10.21 11.11 -4.25
C GLY A 35 -11.31 11.34 -5.30
N TRP A 36 -12.37 12.05 -4.91
CA TRP A 36 -13.50 12.36 -5.80
C TRP A 36 -13.06 13.18 -7.03
N LEU A 37 -12.24 14.22 -6.82
CA LEU A 37 -11.84 15.17 -7.87
C LEU A 37 -10.35 15.14 -8.20
N PHE A 38 -9.51 14.55 -7.35
CA PHE A 38 -8.06 14.54 -7.52
C PHE A 38 -7.43 13.30 -6.89
N THR A 39 -6.20 13.00 -7.32
CA THR A 39 -5.36 11.96 -6.68
C THR A 39 -4.50 12.65 -5.62
N THR A 40 -4.46 12.08 -4.41
CA THR A 40 -3.62 12.55 -3.30
C THR A 40 -2.51 11.54 -3.04
N THR A 41 -1.27 12.00 -2.88
CA THR A 41 -0.16 11.13 -2.46
C THR A 41 -0.03 11.14 -0.93
N VAL A 42 0.01 9.95 -0.34
CA VAL A 42 0.20 9.73 1.10
C VAL A 42 1.58 9.13 1.32
N LYS A 43 2.38 9.73 2.21
CA LYS A 43 3.67 9.17 2.63
C LYS A 43 3.50 8.39 3.93
N GLY A 44 3.89 7.13 3.94
CA GLY A 44 3.73 6.27 5.12
C GLY A 44 4.28 4.85 4.93
N THR A 45 3.87 3.97 5.84
CA THR A 45 4.20 2.53 5.81
C THR A 45 2.90 1.73 5.96
N ILE A 46 2.80 0.58 5.30
CA ILE A 46 1.67 -0.33 5.49
C ILE A 46 1.95 -1.15 6.76
N ASP A 47 1.12 -1.01 7.79
CA ASP A 47 1.30 -1.76 9.04
C ASP A 47 0.30 -2.91 9.21
N HIS A 48 -0.87 -2.83 8.56
CA HIS A 48 -1.83 -3.93 8.50
C HIS A 48 -2.47 -4.07 7.12
N ILE A 49 -2.81 -5.31 6.78
CA ILE A 49 -3.55 -5.69 5.57
C ILE A 49 -4.86 -6.33 6.03
N LEU A 50 -5.99 -5.86 5.50
CA LEU A 50 -7.30 -6.46 5.73
C LEU A 50 -7.67 -7.30 4.50
N PRO A 51 -7.73 -8.65 4.63
CA PRO A 51 -8.14 -9.52 3.54
C PRO A 51 -9.62 -9.34 3.22
N TYR A 52 -10.03 -9.72 2.01
CA TYR A 52 -11.44 -9.80 1.64
C TYR A 52 -12.10 -11.02 2.31
N HIS A 53 -13.39 -10.92 2.66
CA HIS A 53 -14.09 -12.04 3.29
C HIS A 53 -14.07 -13.27 2.37
N ASN A 54 -13.63 -14.41 2.92
CA ASN A 54 -13.55 -15.74 2.28
C ASN A 54 -12.51 -15.91 1.15
N GLU A 55 -11.72 -14.88 0.84
CA GLU A 55 -10.64 -14.99 -0.15
C GLU A 55 -9.30 -14.53 0.46
N THR A 56 -8.51 -15.50 0.93
CA THR A 56 -7.24 -15.23 1.63
C THR A 56 -6.16 -14.56 0.76
N THR A 57 -6.32 -14.60 -0.55
CA THR A 57 -5.38 -13.99 -1.52
C THR A 57 -5.77 -12.57 -1.90
N LEU A 58 -7.04 -12.18 -1.72
CA LEU A 58 -7.54 -10.84 -2.05
C LEU A 58 -7.44 -9.89 -0.86
N ILE A 59 -7.15 -8.63 -1.16
CA ILE A 59 -7.02 -7.58 -0.16
C ILE A 59 -8.17 -6.59 -0.32
N MET A 60 -8.91 -6.37 0.76
CA MET A 60 -9.97 -5.38 0.81
C MET A 60 -9.41 -3.97 1.04
N ALA A 61 -8.52 -3.85 2.02
CA ALA A 61 -8.00 -2.58 2.48
C ALA A 61 -6.64 -2.73 3.15
N ILE A 62 -5.93 -1.61 3.30
CA ILE A 62 -4.67 -1.52 4.03
C ILE A 62 -4.73 -0.39 5.06
N VAL A 63 -4.04 -0.58 6.18
CA VAL A 63 -3.80 0.48 7.15
C VAL A 63 -2.43 1.06 6.89
N VAL A 64 -2.39 2.38 6.72
CA VAL A 64 -1.16 3.14 6.48
C VAL A 64 -0.85 3.99 7.70
N ARG A 65 0.33 3.79 8.28
CA ARG A 65 0.90 4.67 9.30
C ARG A 65 1.70 5.78 8.64
N LYS A 66 1.22 7.02 8.78
CA LYS A 66 1.89 8.22 8.28
C LYS A 66 3.13 8.55 9.10
N GLN A 67 4.01 9.39 8.56
CA GLN A 67 5.21 9.86 9.28
C GLN A 67 4.89 10.59 10.60
N SER A 68 3.72 11.23 10.69
CA SER A 68 3.23 11.86 11.93
C SER A 68 2.76 10.87 13.00
N GLY A 69 2.82 9.55 12.74
CA GLY A 69 2.30 8.50 13.62
C GLY A 69 0.81 8.21 13.44
N ALA A 70 0.04 9.11 12.79
CA ALA A 70 -1.37 8.88 12.52
C ALA A 70 -1.60 7.68 11.59
N ARG A 71 -2.57 6.83 11.92
CA ARG A 71 -2.98 5.69 11.08
C ARG A 71 -4.24 6.03 10.31
N LYS A 72 -4.30 5.59 9.05
CA LYS A 72 -5.51 5.73 8.23
C LYS A 72 -5.73 4.48 7.40
N LEU A 73 -6.99 4.06 7.34
CA LEU A 73 -7.44 2.96 6.50
C LEU A 73 -7.70 3.45 5.07
N TYR A 74 -7.24 2.69 4.08
CA TYR A 74 -7.51 2.92 2.66
C TYR A 74 -8.00 1.63 2.02
N SER A 75 -9.14 1.67 1.33
CA SER A 75 -9.58 0.54 0.51
C SER A 75 -8.63 0.37 -0.68
N LEU A 76 -8.37 -0.87 -1.10
CA LEU A 76 -7.54 -1.13 -2.29
C LEU A 76 -8.09 -0.44 -3.53
N GLY A 77 -9.42 -0.39 -3.69
CA GLY A 77 -10.05 0.28 -4.83
C GLY A 77 -9.85 1.81 -4.86
N GLN A 78 -9.42 2.41 -3.75
CA GLN A 78 -9.03 3.81 -3.71
C GLN A 78 -7.55 4.00 -4.07
N ILE A 79 -6.73 2.95 -4.04
CA ILE A 79 -5.30 3.06 -4.31
C ILE A 79 -5.10 2.97 -5.82
N LYS A 80 -4.31 3.91 -6.36
CA LYS A 80 -3.93 3.96 -7.77
C LYS A 80 -2.52 3.42 -8.01
N ALA A 81 -1.59 3.67 -7.09
CA ALA A 81 -0.23 3.16 -7.19
C ALA A 81 0.47 3.17 -5.83
N PHE A 82 1.42 2.26 -5.67
CA PHE A 82 2.49 2.35 -4.69
C PHE A 82 3.74 2.88 -5.39
N ARG A 83 4.58 3.66 -4.71
CA ARG A 83 5.84 4.21 -5.24
C ARG A 83 6.91 4.24 -4.16
N LYS A 84 8.18 4.15 -4.57
CA LYS A 84 9.31 4.38 -3.66
C LYS A 84 9.34 5.86 -3.26
N PRO A 85 9.64 6.19 -2.01
CA PRO A 85 10.13 7.52 -1.68
C PRO A 85 11.50 7.70 -2.31
N ASN A 86 11.64 8.76 -3.12
CA ASN A 86 12.93 9.18 -3.69
C ASN A 86 13.93 9.56 -2.60
#